data_AF-A0A498G1E7-F1
#
_entry.id   AF-A0A498G1E7-F1
#
_cell.length_a   1.000
_cell.length_b   1.000
_cell.length_c   1.000
_cell.angle_alpha   90.00
_cell.angle_beta   90.00
_cell.angle_gamma   90.00
#
_symmetry.space_group_name_H-M   'P 1'
#
loop_
_entity.id
_entity.type
_entity.pdbx_description
1 polymer ?
#
loop_
_entity_poly.entity_id
_entity_poly.type
_entity_poly.pdbx_seq_one_letter_code
_entity_poly.pdbx_strand_id
1 'polypeptide(L)' 'MSAQITDGTLELVQRVIELNCDGELIVAMSATDVARTLEGSGLSESDVERALTELVRQGELETVEGGYCLTET' A
#
# COMPACT_ATOMS: atom_id res chain seq x y z
N MET A 1 -14.71 17.41 -5.25
CA MET A 1 -14.88 16.04 -5.78
C MET A 1 -13.96 15.15 -4.96
N SER A 2 -14.52 14.26 -4.14
CA SER A 2 -13.70 13.26 -3.44
C SER A 2 -13.24 12.26 -4.49
N ALA A 3 -11.94 12.19 -4.78
CA ALA A 3 -11.41 11.10 -5.60
C ALA A 3 -11.80 9.79 -4.92
N GLN A 4 -12.71 9.03 -5.52
CA GLN A 4 -13.02 7.68 -5.06
C GLN A 4 -11.81 6.83 -5.41
N ILE A 5 -11.25 6.17 -4.41
CA ILE A 5 -10.21 5.16 -4.65
C ILE A 5 -10.89 4.02 -5.36
N THR A 6 -10.38 3.67 -6.53
CA THR A 6 -10.92 2.56 -7.32
C THR A 6 -10.35 1.25 -6.81
N ASP A 7 -11.08 0.15 -7.00
CA ASP A 7 -10.59 -1.19 -6.64
C ASP A 7 -9.24 -1.51 -7.31
N GLY A 8 -9.03 -1.03 -8.54
CA GLY A 8 -7.75 -1.17 -9.23
C GLY A 8 -6.57 -0.41 -8.58
N THR A 9 -6.85 0.69 -7.86
CA THR A 9 -5.84 1.39 -7.06
C THR A 9 -5.46 0.58 -5.83
N LEU A 10 -6.45 -0.04 -5.17
CA LEU A 10 -6.23 -0.90 -4.02
C LEU A 10 -5.38 -2.12 -4.40
N GLU A 11 -5.76 -2.81 -5.48
CA GLU A 11 -5.02 -3.97 -5.99
C GLU A 11 -3.56 -3.63 -6.34
N LEU A 12 -3.32 -2.49 -6.99
CA LEU A 12 -1.96 -2.02 -7.33
C LEU A 12 -1.11 -1.79 -6.07
N VAL A 13 -1.66 -1.08 -5.09
CA VAL A 13 -0.96 -0.77 -3.84
C VAL A 13 -0.67 -2.05 -3.04
N GLN A 14 -1.65 -2.95 -2.93
CA GLN A 14 -1.47 -4.25 -2.29
C GLN A 14 -0.37 -5.07 -2.98
N ARG A 15 -0.40 -5.14 -4.31
CA ARG A 15 0.59 -5.90 -5.09
C ARG A 15 2.01 -5.35 -4.94
N VAL A 16 2.18 -4.03 -4.83
CA VAL A 16 3.48 -3.42 -4.55
C VAL A 16 4.00 -3.87 -3.19
N ILE A 17 3.17 -3.84 -2.15
CA ILE A 17 3.56 -4.30 -0.82
C ILE A 17 3.90 -5.78 -0.86
N GLU A 18 3.09 -6.62 -1.50
CA GLU A 18 3.35 -8.05 -1.62
C GLU A 18 4.68 -8.36 -2.32
N LEU A 19 4.98 -7.65 -3.42
CA LEU A 19 6.20 -7.90 -4.20
C LEU A 19 7.48 -7.41 -3.50
N ASN A 20 7.36 -6.45 -2.57
CA ASN A 20 8.50 -5.85 -1.90
C ASN A 20 8.66 -6.35 -0.46
N CYS A 21 7.57 -6.69 0.23
CA CYS A 21 7.60 -7.30 1.56
C CYS A 21 7.70 -8.81 1.43
N ASP A 22 8.92 -9.33 1.25
CA ASP A 22 9.20 -10.77 1.11
C ASP A 22 9.47 -11.46 2.48
N GLY A 23 9.16 -10.81 3.60
CA GLY A 23 9.32 -11.36 4.96
C GLY A 23 10.76 -11.55 5.45
N GLU A 24 11.74 -11.78 4.56
CA GLU A 24 13.15 -12.01 4.91
C GLU A 24 14.02 -10.74 4.89
N LEU A 25 13.73 -9.77 4.02
CA LEU A 25 14.55 -8.56 3.82
C LEU A 25 13.83 -7.25 4.09
N ILE A 26 12.52 -7.20 3.81
CA ILE A 26 11.67 -6.04 4.03
C ILE A 26 10.43 -6.53 4.74
N VAL A 27 10.28 -6.09 5.99
CA VAL A 27 9.17 -6.48 6.87
C VAL A 27 7.99 -5.51 6.71
N ALA A 28 8.24 -4.31 6.19
CA ALA A 28 7.23 -3.27 6.01
C ALA A 28 7.66 -2.24 4.94
N MET A 29 6.70 -1.64 4.25
CA MET A 29 6.92 -0.51 3.36
C MET A 29 6.22 0.76 3.86
N SER A 30 6.93 1.88 3.86
CA SER A 30 6.31 3.18 4.17
C SER A 30 5.41 3.65 3.03
N ALA A 31 4.41 4.49 3.31
CA ALA A 31 3.54 5.07 2.29
C ALA A 31 4.34 5.81 1.20
N THR A 32 5.40 6.52 1.60
CA THR A 32 6.30 7.23 0.68
C THR A 32 7.11 6.29 -0.20
N ASP A 33 7.52 5.11 0.30
CA ASP A 33 8.21 4.11 -0.52
C ASP A 33 7.26 3.44 -1.52
N VAL A 34 6.02 3.17 -1.11
CA VAL A 34 4.96 2.68 -2.00
C VAL A 34 4.66 3.71 -3.09
N ALA A 35 4.50 4.98 -2.71
CA ALA A 35 4.26 6.08 -3.65
C ALA A 35 5.43 6.26 -4.63
N ARG A 36 6.68 6.13 -4.17
CA ARG A 36 7.87 6.14 -5.05
C ARG A 36 7.90 4.95 -6.00
N THR A 37 7.52 3.77 -5.54
CA THR A 37 7.44 2.57 -6.40
C THR A 37 6.37 2.73 -7.48
N LEU A 38 5.30 3.46 -7.16
CA LEU A 38 4.21 3.78 -8.06
C LEU A 38 4.44 5.09 -8.84
N GLU A 39 5.61 5.70 -8.75
CA GLU A 39 5.94 6.94 -9.46
C GLU A 39 5.87 6.69 -10.99
N GLY A 40 4.92 7.35 -11.66
CA GLY A 40 4.62 7.12 -13.08
C GLY A 40 3.35 6.31 -13.37
N SER A 41 2.71 5.72 -12.36
CA SER A 41 1.38 5.09 -12.48
C SER A 41 0.23 6.10 -12.57
N GLY A 42 0.50 7.38 -12.29
CA GLY A 42 -0.50 8.45 -12.23
C GLY A 42 -1.21 8.58 -10.88
N LEU A 43 -0.84 7.78 -9.88
CA LEU A 43 -1.34 7.90 -8.52
C LEU A 43 -0.58 8.98 -7.74
N SER A 44 -1.31 9.80 -6.99
CA SER A 44 -0.71 10.75 -6.06
C SER A 44 -0.34 10.06 -4.74
N GLU A 45 0.60 10.63 -3.99
CA GLU A 45 0.95 10.13 -2.64
C GLU A 45 -0.30 10.06 -1.73
N SER A 46 -1.19 11.05 -1.82
CA SER A 46 -2.45 11.03 -1.06
C SER A 46 -3.42 9.93 -1.48
N ASP A 47 -3.43 9.52 -2.75
CA ASP A 47 -4.22 8.37 -3.20
C ASP A 47 -3.63 7.06 -2.66
N VAL A 48 -2.30 6.95 -2.63
CA VAL A 48 -1.59 5.81 -2.05
C VAL A 48 -1.86 5.71 -0.55
N GLU A 49 -1.71 6.79 0.21
CA GLU A 49 -2.00 6.80 1.66
C GLU A 49 -3.43 6.39 1.97
N ARG A 50 -4.39 6.89 1.19
CA ARG A 50 -5.80 6.53 1.34
C ARG A 50 -6.05 5.07 0.98
N ALA A 51 -5.38 4.54 -0.04
CA ALA A 51 -5.50 3.14 -0.43
C ALA A 51 -4.92 2.21 0.65
N LEU A 52 -3.75 2.56 1.19
CA LEU A 52 -3.15 1.84 2.32
C LEU A 52 -4.07 1.83 3.54
N THR A 53 -4.65 2.99 3.88
CA THR A 53 -5.60 3.11 4.99
C THR A 53 -6.83 2.23 4.77
N GLU A 54 -7.35 2.19 3.53
CA GLU A 54 -8.51 1.39 3.19
C GLU A 54 -8.20 -0.13 3.22
N LEU A 55 -7.04 -0.55 2.72
CA LEU A 55 -6.59 -1.95 2.79
C LEU A 55 -6.39 -2.42 4.25
N VAL A 56 -5.85 -1.57 5.11
CA VAL A 56 -5.77 -1.84 6.56
C VAL A 56 -7.16 -1.97 7.16
N ARG A 57 -8.10 -1.10 6.77
CA ARG A 57 -9.50 -1.16 7.22
C ARG A 57 -10.20 -2.46 6.77
N GLN A 58 -9.82 -2.99 5.60
CA GLN A 58 -10.35 -4.25 5.05
C GLN A 58 -9.70 -5.49 5.67
N GLY A 59 -8.58 -5.33 6.39
CA GLY A 59 -7.82 -6.44 6.99
C GLY A 59 -6.82 -7.11 6.04
N GLU A 60 -6.60 -6.52 4.85
CA GLU A 60 -5.66 -7.00 3.84
C GLU A 60 -4.20 -6.63 4.18
N LEU A 61 -4.03 -5.52 4.91
CA LEU A 61 -2.74 -5.03 5.39
C LEU A 61 -2.76 -4.80 6.90
N GLU A 62 -1.59 -4.90 7.51
CA GLU A 62 -1.34 -4.48 8.88
C GLU A 62 -0.40 -3.27 8.92
N THR A 63 -0.59 -2.41 9.92
CA THR A 63 0.35 -1.32 10.21
C THR A 63 1.35 -1.81 11.25
N VAL A 64 2.62 -1.81 10.90
CA VAL A 64 3.73 -2.27 11.74
C VAL A 64 4.77 -1.16 11.91
N GLU A 65 5.77 -1.40 12.75
CA GLU A 65 6.87 -0.45 12.92
C GLU A 65 7.63 -0.29 11.59
N GLY A 66 7.56 0.92 11.01
CA GLY A 66 8.20 1.25 9.74
C GLY A 66 7.27 1.31 8.52
N GLY A 67 5.99 0.92 8.63
CA GLY A 67 5.03 1.09 7.55
C GLY A 67 3.90 0.06 7.51
N TYR A 68 3.63 -0.45 6.31
CA TYR A 68 2.54 -1.38 6.00
C TYR A 68 3.11 -2.70 5.52
N CYS A 69 2.53 -3.81 5.96
CA CYS A 69 2.84 -5.16 5.50
C CYS A 69 1.56 -5.95 5.21
N LEU A 70 1.68 -7.07 4.51
CA LEU A 70 0.56 -7.99 4.32
C LEU A 70 0.16 -8.60 5.67
N THR A 71 -1.15 -8.77 5.87
CA THR A 71 -1.66 -9.59 6.97
C THR A 71 -1.27 -11.05 6.73
N GLU A 72 -0.61 -11.70 7.69
CA GLU A 72 -0.39 -13.15 7.62
C GLU A 72 -1.74 -13.88 7.80
N THR A 73 -2.31 -14.39 6.71
CA THR A 73 -3.47 -15.30 6.73
C THR A 73 -3.12 -16.71 7.17
#